data_AF-A0A366GSH4-F1
#
_entry.id   AF-A0A366GSH4-F1
#
_cell.length_a   1.000
_cell.length_b   1.000
_cell.length_c   1.000
_cell.angle_alpha   90.00
_cell.angle_beta   90.00
_cell.angle_gamma   90.00
#
_symmetry.space_group_name_H-M   'P 1'
#
loop_
_entity.id
_entity.type
_entity.pdbx_description
1 polymer ?
#
loop_
_entity_poly.entity_id
_entity_poly.type
_entity_poly.pdbx_seq_one_letter_code
_entity_poly.pdbx_strand_id
1 'polypeptide(L)'
;MQRGRMDLLFYNIYIYIAAFYGFLWLNPFFTWNNSIIPLFGVIHILIFLFWAFISDFKINKAGILSAFFALMLIFLFSFKDEHIVRNLCLYSASLIPLVLIKQEDRLKIYDKFIKIIAISLIPAIIIAIFLFVGFDIQWSQLSSTSWTKPYYRNYFNLSIYHFFNGADQRYFFPWGGSIDRICGMFDEPGVVGTVSGLILASKGFSLRRSYEKIIFIAGTLSFSFAFFMILLLFLAIKKYKYILVILGTLIILMNTVPKDSYVYSKILYRLDLGNNDIDGNNRGNAGFEQIYREFKQDGNILLGIKEKEYLYKANAYGSEALSWKTFVVINGLLLFVLHTLYFMGYAFTLKSRKVWIFTMIYLLSIYQRPYDFTLSYWLIFMGGIVAANNMNIFKSNKLNAKID
;
A
#
# COMPACT_ATOMS: atom_id res chain seq x y z
N MET A 1 -25.49 -23.68 -24.43
CA MET A 1 -24.17 -24.17 -23.97
C MET A 1 -23.02 -23.20 -24.30
N GLN A 2 -22.96 -22.61 -25.49
CA GLN A 2 -21.88 -21.67 -25.89
C GLN A 2 -21.87 -20.34 -25.10
N ARG A 3 -23.04 -19.71 -24.86
CA ARG A 3 -23.12 -18.41 -24.12
C ARG A 3 -22.59 -18.51 -22.69
N GLY A 4 -22.90 -19.58 -21.95
CA GLY A 4 -22.39 -19.80 -20.59
C GLY A 4 -20.88 -20.07 -20.54
N ARG A 5 -20.31 -20.70 -21.58
CA ARG A 5 -18.85 -20.90 -21.68
C ARG A 5 -18.11 -19.59 -21.98
N MET A 6 -18.69 -18.73 -22.82
CA MET A 6 -18.15 -17.40 -23.10
C MET A 6 -18.23 -16.47 -21.88
N ASP A 7 -19.36 -16.44 -21.17
CA ASP A 7 -19.49 -15.71 -19.90
C ASP A 7 -18.37 -16.10 -18.93
N LEU A 8 -18.23 -17.39 -18.63
CA LEU A 8 -17.20 -17.87 -17.71
C LEU A 8 -15.77 -17.52 -18.14
N LEU A 9 -15.49 -17.54 -19.45
CA LEU A 9 -14.19 -17.14 -19.99
C LEU A 9 -13.91 -15.66 -19.73
N PHE A 10 -14.81 -14.76 -20.14
CA PHE A 10 -14.63 -13.31 -20.00
C PHE A 10 -14.68 -12.86 -18.54
N TYR A 11 -15.49 -13.53 -17.72
CA TYR A 11 -15.47 -13.37 -16.27
C TYR A 11 -14.06 -13.63 -15.71
N ASN A 12 -13.46 -14.78 -16.05
CA ASN A 12 -12.11 -15.11 -15.56
C ASN A 12 -11.06 -14.12 -16.07
N ILE A 13 -11.15 -13.72 -17.34
CA ILE A 13 -10.26 -12.70 -17.93
C ILE A 13 -10.38 -11.38 -17.15
N TYR A 14 -11.60 -10.92 -16.88
CA TYR A 14 -11.86 -9.72 -16.08
C TYR A 14 -11.19 -9.81 -14.70
N ILE A 15 -11.37 -10.93 -13.98
CA ILE A 15 -10.77 -11.14 -12.66
C ILE A 15 -9.24 -11.00 -12.70
N TYR A 16 -8.58 -11.61 -13.69
CA TYR A 16 -7.12 -11.54 -13.82
C TYR A 16 -6.65 -10.12 -14.20
N ILE A 17 -7.35 -9.46 -15.11
CA ILE A 17 -6.98 -8.12 -15.57
C ILE A 17 -7.20 -7.10 -14.45
N ALA A 18 -8.30 -7.18 -13.71
CA ALA A 18 -8.52 -6.33 -12.55
C ALA A 18 -7.43 -6.52 -11.48
N ALA A 19 -7.01 -7.77 -11.25
CA ALA A 19 -5.96 -8.09 -10.29
C ALA A 19 -4.58 -7.58 -10.73
N PHE A 20 -4.22 -7.78 -12.00
CA PHE A 20 -2.98 -7.27 -12.56
C PHE A 20 -2.97 -5.75 -12.64
N TYR A 21 -4.10 -5.13 -13.00
CA TYR A 21 -4.24 -3.69 -13.01
C TYR A 21 -4.09 -3.10 -11.60
N GLY A 22 -4.66 -3.77 -10.59
CA GLY A 22 -4.42 -3.46 -9.19
C GLY A 22 -2.94 -3.53 -8.81
N PHE A 23 -2.17 -4.47 -9.38
CA PHE A 23 -0.72 -4.53 -9.18
C PHE A 23 0.02 -3.37 -9.86
N LEU A 24 -0.35 -2.99 -11.09
CA LEU A 24 0.24 -1.85 -11.80
C LEU A 24 0.02 -0.52 -11.05
N TRP A 25 -1.08 -0.37 -10.33
CA TRP A 25 -1.35 0.80 -9.48
C TRP A 25 -0.45 0.91 -8.24
N LEU A 26 0.33 -0.13 -7.90
CA LEU A 26 1.44 0.00 -6.94
C LEU A 26 2.66 0.71 -7.55
N ASN A 27 2.56 1.08 -8.83
CA ASN A 27 3.52 1.85 -9.61
C ASN A 27 4.93 1.22 -9.64
N PRO A 28 5.05 -0.03 -10.12
CA PRO A 28 6.35 -0.66 -10.28
C PRO A 28 7.21 0.13 -11.28
N PHE A 29 8.55 0.08 -11.19
CA PHE A 29 9.43 0.96 -11.98
C PHE A 29 9.18 0.92 -13.49
N PHE A 30 8.74 -0.22 -14.04
CA PHE A 30 8.45 -0.36 -15.46
C PHE A 30 7.18 0.38 -15.89
N THR A 31 6.37 0.93 -14.97
CA THR A 31 5.25 1.83 -15.27
C THR A 31 5.61 3.31 -15.17
N TRP A 32 6.85 3.64 -14.82
CA TRP A 32 7.26 5.04 -14.67
C TRP A 32 7.35 5.73 -16.03
N ASN A 33 6.88 6.98 -16.08
CA ASN A 33 6.96 7.87 -17.24
C ASN A 33 6.40 7.27 -18.54
N ASN A 34 5.40 6.38 -18.45
CA ASN A 34 4.78 5.76 -19.60
C ASN A 34 3.27 5.58 -19.42
N SER A 35 2.62 5.13 -20.50
CA SER A 35 1.16 5.02 -20.58
C SER A 35 0.61 3.64 -20.18
N ILE A 36 1.38 2.77 -19.52
CA ILE A 36 0.94 1.41 -19.17
C ILE A 36 -0.28 1.44 -18.24
N ILE A 37 -0.28 2.26 -17.18
CA ILE A 37 -1.41 2.36 -16.25
C ILE A 37 -2.68 2.89 -16.96
N PRO A 38 -2.63 3.99 -17.74
CA PRO A 38 -3.77 4.41 -18.56
C PRO A 38 -4.26 3.35 -19.55
N LEU A 39 -3.33 2.68 -20.26
CA LEU A 39 -3.66 1.64 -21.24
C LEU A 39 -4.40 0.47 -20.58
N PHE A 40 -3.91 -0.02 -19.45
CA PHE A 40 -4.58 -1.09 -18.71
C PHE A 40 -5.89 -0.62 -18.08
N GLY A 41 -6.06 0.67 -17.81
CA GLY A 41 -7.36 1.26 -17.42
C GLY A 41 -8.40 1.12 -18.52
N VAL A 42 -8.02 1.42 -19.77
CA VAL A 42 -8.89 1.24 -20.95
C VAL A 42 -9.22 -0.24 -21.16
N ILE A 43 -8.23 -1.13 -21.10
CA ILE A 43 -8.44 -2.58 -21.23
C ILE A 43 -9.38 -3.09 -20.13
N HIS A 44 -9.18 -2.66 -18.89
CA HIS A 44 -9.97 -3.08 -17.74
C HIS A 44 -11.45 -2.69 -17.90
N ILE A 45 -11.75 -1.44 -18.29
CA ILE A 45 -13.13 -1.00 -18.47
C ILE A 45 -13.80 -1.67 -19.67
N LEU A 46 -13.10 -1.83 -20.79
CA LEU A 46 -13.65 -2.50 -21.98
C LEU A 46 -14.05 -3.94 -21.67
N ILE A 47 -13.20 -4.67 -20.95
CA ILE A 47 -13.47 -6.07 -20.58
C ILE A 47 -14.57 -6.16 -19.53
N PHE A 48 -14.63 -5.22 -18.59
CA PHE A 48 -15.75 -5.14 -17.64
C PHE A 48 -17.09 -4.93 -18.37
N LEU A 49 -17.16 -3.96 -19.29
CA LEU A 49 -18.38 -3.65 -20.04
C LEU A 49 -18.80 -4.83 -20.92
N PHE A 50 -17.83 -5.46 -21.60
CA PHE A 50 -18.10 -6.62 -22.44
C PHE A 50 -18.61 -7.82 -21.64
N TRP A 51 -17.96 -8.12 -20.51
CA TRP A 51 -18.43 -9.17 -19.59
C TRP A 51 -19.82 -8.84 -19.04
N ALA A 52 -20.06 -7.61 -18.61
CA ALA A 52 -21.33 -7.16 -18.07
C ALA A 52 -22.48 -7.32 -19.08
N PHE A 53 -22.20 -7.02 -20.36
CA PHE A 53 -23.14 -7.18 -21.46
C PHE A 53 -23.50 -8.65 -21.73
N ILE A 54 -22.51 -9.55 -21.79
CA ILE A 54 -22.76 -10.97 -22.11
C ILE A 54 -23.53 -11.69 -20.99
N SER A 55 -23.23 -11.32 -19.74
CA SER A 55 -23.65 -12.03 -18.53
C SER A 55 -24.96 -11.51 -17.95
N ASP A 56 -25.62 -10.57 -18.62
CA ASP A 56 -26.80 -9.86 -18.12
C ASP A 56 -26.56 -9.32 -16.69
N PHE A 57 -25.40 -8.70 -16.47
CA PHE A 57 -24.92 -8.31 -15.14
C PHE A 57 -25.88 -7.31 -14.49
N LYS A 58 -26.39 -7.69 -13.31
CA LYS A 58 -27.31 -6.85 -12.53
C LYS A 58 -26.58 -6.14 -11.40
N ILE A 59 -26.67 -4.81 -11.40
CA ILE A 59 -26.16 -3.96 -10.34
C ILE A 59 -27.22 -3.87 -9.24
N ASN A 60 -26.83 -4.07 -7.98
CA ASN A 60 -27.72 -3.87 -6.84
C ASN A 60 -27.76 -2.39 -6.41
N LYS A 61 -28.83 -1.98 -5.71
CA LYS A 61 -28.99 -0.60 -5.23
C LYS A 61 -27.81 -0.12 -4.37
N ALA A 62 -27.25 -1.02 -3.55
CA ALA A 62 -26.08 -0.71 -2.73
C ALA A 62 -24.82 -0.43 -3.56
N GLY A 63 -24.62 -1.13 -4.68
CA GLY A 63 -23.54 -0.92 -5.62
C GLY A 63 -23.67 0.42 -6.34
N ILE A 64 -24.88 0.79 -6.76
CA ILE A 64 -25.16 2.12 -7.35
C ILE A 64 -24.83 3.23 -6.34
N LEU A 65 -25.32 3.11 -5.10
CA LEU A 65 -25.04 4.09 -4.05
C LEU A 65 -23.54 4.19 -3.74
N SER A 66 -22.85 3.05 -3.67
CA SER A 66 -21.39 3.00 -3.48
C SER A 66 -20.64 3.63 -4.66
N ALA A 67 -21.10 3.43 -5.89
CA ALA A 67 -20.51 4.04 -7.09
C ALA A 67 -20.73 5.56 -7.11
N PHE A 68 -21.89 6.05 -6.68
CA PHE A 68 -22.14 7.48 -6.54
C PHE A 68 -21.16 8.13 -5.57
N PHE A 69 -20.99 7.58 -4.36
CA PHE A 69 -20.02 8.10 -3.40
C PHE A 69 -18.57 7.97 -3.90
N ALA A 70 -18.22 6.86 -4.56
CA ALA A 70 -16.91 6.69 -5.16
C ALA A 70 -16.64 7.75 -6.25
N LEU A 71 -17.61 8.04 -7.13
CA LEU A 71 -17.51 9.10 -8.13
C LEU A 71 -17.33 10.48 -7.49
N MET A 72 -18.05 10.77 -6.40
CA MET A 72 -17.87 12.03 -5.66
C MET A 72 -16.44 12.16 -5.11
N LEU A 73 -15.89 11.09 -4.51
CA LEU A 73 -14.51 11.07 -4.03
C LEU A 73 -13.50 11.24 -5.18
N ILE A 74 -13.71 10.55 -6.29
CA ILE A 74 -12.86 10.66 -7.49
C ILE A 74 -12.91 12.07 -8.07
N PHE A 75 -14.10 12.67 -8.14
CA PHE A 75 -14.29 14.03 -8.61
C PHE A 75 -13.49 15.01 -7.76
N LEU A 76 -13.66 14.97 -6.44
CA LEU A 76 -12.90 15.81 -5.51
C LEU A 76 -11.38 15.59 -5.63
N PHE A 77 -10.93 14.33 -5.70
CA PHE A 77 -9.51 14.01 -5.87
C PHE A 77 -8.94 14.49 -7.22
N SER A 78 -9.77 14.56 -8.26
CA SER A 78 -9.32 14.97 -9.59
C SER A 78 -8.98 16.46 -9.68
N PHE A 79 -9.44 17.29 -8.74
CA PHE A 79 -9.09 18.73 -8.65
C PHE A 79 -7.67 18.99 -8.12
N LYS A 80 -6.94 17.95 -7.71
CA LYS A 80 -5.59 18.10 -7.18
C LYS A 80 -4.59 18.66 -8.20
N ASP A 81 -4.83 18.50 -9.50
CA ASP A 81 -3.96 18.99 -10.57
C ASP A 81 -4.76 19.57 -11.76
N GLU A 82 -4.04 20.11 -12.75
CA GLU A 82 -4.63 20.77 -13.92
C GLU A 82 -5.29 19.79 -14.91
N HIS A 83 -5.01 18.49 -14.81
CA HIS A 83 -5.50 17.44 -15.71
C HIS A 83 -6.76 16.74 -15.18
N ILE A 84 -7.73 17.54 -14.73
CA ILE A 84 -8.96 17.08 -14.06
C ILE A 84 -9.69 16.00 -14.86
N VAL A 85 -9.93 16.22 -16.16
CA VAL A 85 -10.69 15.28 -17.01
C VAL A 85 -9.95 13.95 -17.17
N ARG A 86 -8.63 14.00 -17.38
CA ARG A 86 -7.78 12.80 -17.50
C ARG A 86 -7.85 11.98 -16.21
N ASN A 87 -7.70 12.64 -15.06
CA ASN A 87 -7.75 12.01 -13.75
C ASN A 87 -9.13 11.40 -13.50
N LEU A 88 -10.20 12.15 -13.72
CA LEU A 88 -11.57 11.69 -13.56
C LEU A 88 -11.82 10.41 -14.37
N CYS A 89 -11.43 10.40 -15.65
CA CYS A 89 -11.56 9.23 -16.52
C CYS A 89 -10.73 8.04 -16.01
N LEU A 90 -9.45 8.27 -15.67
CA LEU A 90 -8.54 7.21 -15.24
C LEU A 90 -8.99 6.56 -13.92
N TYR A 91 -9.30 7.36 -12.91
CA TYR A 91 -9.75 6.85 -11.61
C TYR A 91 -11.14 6.23 -11.71
N SER A 92 -12.04 6.78 -12.54
CA SER A 92 -13.36 6.17 -12.75
C SER A 92 -13.25 4.81 -13.44
N ALA A 93 -12.45 4.72 -14.51
CA ALA A 93 -12.18 3.46 -15.20
C ALA A 93 -11.58 2.41 -14.26
N SER A 94 -10.78 2.85 -13.27
CA SER A 94 -10.13 1.97 -12.29
C SER A 94 -11.06 1.51 -11.17
N LEU A 95 -11.75 2.45 -10.53
CA LEU A 95 -12.41 2.21 -9.23
C LEU A 95 -13.89 1.87 -9.35
N ILE A 96 -14.59 2.36 -10.38
CA ILE A 96 -16.03 2.15 -10.52
C ILE A 96 -16.39 0.69 -10.79
N PRO A 97 -15.69 -0.04 -11.69
CA PRO A 97 -15.94 -1.48 -11.84
C PRO A 97 -15.82 -2.24 -10.52
N LEU A 98 -14.81 -1.90 -9.70
CA LEU A 98 -14.54 -2.57 -8.42
C LEU A 98 -15.69 -2.43 -7.41
N VAL A 99 -16.33 -1.26 -7.34
CA VAL A 99 -17.43 -1.02 -6.38
C VAL A 99 -18.79 -1.57 -6.85
N LEU A 100 -18.96 -1.74 -8.16
CA LEU A 100 -20.18 -2.29 -8.76
C LEU A 100 -20.29 -3.80 -8.62
N ILE A 101 -19.16 -4.52 -8.59
CA ILE A 101 -19.13 -5.98 -8.49
C ILE A 101 -19.41 -6.52 -7.08
N LYS A 102 -19.82 -7.79 -7.03
CA LYS A 102 -20.17 -8.48 -5.78
C LYS A 102 -18.94 -8.64 -4.87
N GLN A 103 -19.19 -8.80 -3.57
CA GLN A 103 -18.12 -9.01 -2.58
C GLN A 103 -17.29 -10.27 -2.88
N GLU A 104 -17.93 -11.32 -3.39
CA GLU A 104 -17.27 -12.57 -3.80
C GLU A 104 -16.29 -12.36 -4.96
N ASP A 105 -16.67 -11.55 -5.94
CA ASP A 105 -15.82 -11.23 -7.10
C ASP A 105 -14.63 -10.38 -6.66
N ARG A 106 -14.85 -9.40 -5.77
CA ARG A 106 -13.76 -8.62 -5.16
C ARG A 106 -12.77 -9.50 -4.40
N LEU A 107 -13.26 -10.51 -3.68
CA LEU A 107 -12.39 -11.46 -2.99
C LEU A 107 -11.56 -12.30 -3.98
N LYS A 108 -12.14 -12.70 -5.12
CA LYS A 108 -11.43 -13.42 -6.18
C LYS A 108 -10.34 -12.55 -6.82
N ILE A 109 -10.65 -11.30 -7.16
CA ILE A 109 -9.66 -10.33 -7.68
C ILE A 109 -8.55 -10.12 -6.65
N TYR A 110 -8.92 -9.94 -5.38
CA TYR A 110 -7.95 -9.75 -4.30
C TYR A 110 -7.02 -10.94 -4.11
N ASP A 111 -7.52 -12.18 -4.14
CA ASP A 111 -6.69 -13.39 -4.03
C ASP A 111 -5.69 -13.51 -5.20
N LYS A 112 -6.10 -13.15 -6.42
CA LYS A 112 -5.20 -13.11 -7.59
C LYS A 112 -4.17 -11.99 -7.46
N PHE A 113 -4.58 -10.80 -7.04
CA PHE A 113 -3.70 -9.65 -6.81
C PHE A 113 -2.60 -9.97 -5.78
N ILE A 114 -2.97 -10.60 -4.66
CA ILE A 114 -2.00 -11.06 -3.64
C ILE A 114 -0.99 -12.05 -4.22
N LYS A 115 -1.45 -12.99 -5.06
CA LYS A 115 -0.56 -13.96 -5.72
C LYS A 115 0.40 -13.29 -6.68
N ILE A 116 -0.07 -12.31 -7.48
CA ILE A 116 0.78 -11.52 -8.37
C ILE A 116 1.88 -10.81 -7.58
N ILE A 117 1.50 -10.13 -6.48
CA ILE A 117 2.47 -9.46 -5.60
C ILE A 117 3.47 -10.48 -5.03
N ALA A 118 3.00 -11.58 -4.47
CA ALA A 118 3.88 -12.59 -3.89
C ALA A 118 4.89 -13.12 -4.93
N ILE A 119 4.44 -13.43 -6.14
CA ILE A 119 5.32 -13.89 -7.23
C ILE A 119 6.34 -12.81 -7.61
N SER A 120 5.91 -11.55 -7.74
CA SER A 120 6.81 -10.44 -8.08
C SER A 120 7.91 -10.18 -7.04
N LEU A 121 7.73 -10.63 -5.80
CA LEU A 121 8.67 -10.42 -4.70
C LEU A 121 9.71 -11.55 -4.60
N ILE A 122 9.46 -12.71 -5.21
CA ILE A 122 10.39 -13.86 -5.15
C ILE A 122 11.79 -13.48 -5.65
N PRO A 123 11.96 -12.83 -6.82
CA PRO A 123 13.29 -12.50 -7.31
C PRO A 123 14.05 -11.57 -6.35
N ALA A 124 13.37 -10.59 -5.73
CA ALA A 124 14.00 -9.68 -4.76
C ALA A 124 14.47 -10.40 -3.49
N ILE A 125 13.72 -11.41 -3.03
CA ILE A 125 14.13 -12.25 -1.90
C ILE A 125 15.38 -13.06 -2.27
N ILE A 126 15.45 -13.62 -3.48
CA ILE A 126 16.61 -14.39 -3.94
C ILE A 126 17.86 -13.50 -3.97
N ILE A 127 17.76 -12.29 -4.55
CA ILE A 127 18.89 -11.35 -4.57
C ILE A 127 19.31 -10.96 -3.15
N ALA A 128 18.37 -10.73 -2.23
CA ALA A 128 18.71 -10.43 -0.84
C ALA A 128 19.50 -11.57 -0.17
N ILE A 129 19.16 -12.83 -0.48
CA ILE A 129 19.89 -14.01 0.01
C ILE A 129 21.31 -14.05 -0.59
N PHE A 130 21.44 -13.81 -1.90
CA PHE A 130 22.74 -13.75 -2.57
C PHE A 130 23.65 -12.68 -1.98
N LEU A 131 23.13 -11.47 -1.77
CA LEU A 131 23.87 -10.40 -1.12
C LEU A 131 24.27 -10.77 0.31
N PHE A 132 23.36 -11.38 1.07
CA PHE A 132 23.66 -11.81 2.45
C PHE A 132 24.84 -12.79 2.53
N VAL A 133 24.99 -13.69 1.56
CA VAL A 133 26.11 -14.65 1.53
C VAL A 133 27.39 -14.12 0.87
N GLY A 134 27.38 -12.89 0.36
CA GLY A 134 28.54 -12.28 -0.33
C GLY A 134 28.59 -12.54 -1.84
N PHE A 135 27.50 -13.02 -2.43
CA PHE A 135 27.40 -13.21 -3.87
C PHE A 135 26.70 -12.00 -4.51
N ASP A 136 27.49 -11.03 -4.96
CA ASP A 136 27.02 -9.82 -5.64
C ASP A 136 27.08 -10.01 -7.16
N ILE A 137 25.93 -10.04 -7.82
CA ILE A 137 25.86 -10.18 -9.28
C ILE A 137 25.91 -8.80 -9.96
N GLN A 138 26.19 -8.78 -11.26
CA GLN A 138 26.20 -7.52 -12.01
C GLN A 138 24.83 -6.82 -11.95
N TRP A 139 24.86 -5.52 -11.66
CA TRP A 139 23.68 -4.65 -11.58
C TRP A 139 23.90 -3.38 -12.41
N SER A 140 22.79 -2.75 -12.80
CA SER A 140 22.79 -1.43 -13.45
C SER A 140 22.22 -0.37 -12.52
N GLN A 141 22.50 0.90 -12.82
CA GLN A 141 21.92 2.01 -12.07
C GLN A 141 20.54 2.36 -12.64
N LEU A 142 19.52 2.40 -11.79
CA LEU A 142 18.19 2.89 -12.14
C LEU A 142 17.97 4.26 -11.52
N SER A 143 17.59 5.25 -12.34
CA SER A 143 17.22 6.58 -11.87
C SER A 143 15.81 6.58 -11.27
N SER A 144 15.65 7.26 -10.14
CA SER A 144 14.33 7.52 -9.57
C SER A 144 13.64 8.70 -10.23
N THR A 145 12.31 8.73 -10.14
CA THR A 145 11.51 9.94 -10.39
C THR A 145 11.59 10.94 -9.23
N SER A 146 12.12 10.53 -8.08
CA SER A 146 12.29 11.37 -6.89
C SER A 146 13.70 11.95 -6.80
N TRP A 147 13.77 13.28 -6.66
CA TRP A 147 15.03 14.02 -6.49
C TRP A 147 15.82 13.63 -5.24
N THR A 148 15.14 13.15 -4.20
CA THR A 148 15.73 12.80 -2.90
C THR A 148 16.26 11.35 -2.85
N LYS A 149 16.00 10.57 -3.90
CA LYS A 149 16.37 9.17 -4.01
C LYS A 149 16.94 8.86 -5.40
N PRO A 150 18.00 9.55 -5.83
CA PRO A 150 18.33 9.64 -7.25
C PRO A 150 18.65 8.29 -7.91
N TYR A 151 19.16 7.30 -7.16
CA TYR A 151 19.68 6.06 -7.74
C TYR A 151 19.36 4.78 -6.94
N TYR A 152 18.97 3.73 -7.66
CA TYR A 152 18.78 2.37 -7.17
C TYR A 152 19.75 1.39 -7.84
N ARG A 153 20.11 0.31 -7.15
CA ARG A 153 20.74 -0.87 -7.77
C ARG A 153 19.66 -1.69 -8.44
N ASN A 154 19.76 -1.85 -9.74
CA ASN A 154 18.81 -2.61 -10.53
C ASN A 154 19.38 -3.97 -10.90
N TYR A 155 18.76 -5.01 -10.36
CA TYR A 155 19.04 -6.41 -10.65
C TYR A 155 17.92 -6.98 -11.49
N PHE A 156 18.06 -6.97 -12.82
CA PHE A 156 17.03 -7.50 -13.72
C PHE A 156 15.63 -6.99 -13.36
N ASN A 157 15.46 -5.66 -13.33
CA ASN A 157 14.18 -5.05 -13.02
C ASN A 157 13.73 -5.28 -11.56
N LEU A 158 14.69 -5.28 -10.64
CA LEU A 158 14.49 -5.36 -9.19
C LEU A 158 15.35 -4.29 -8.53
N SER A 159 14.71 -3.37 -7.84
CA SER A 159 15.37 -2.27 -7.17
C SER A 159 15.75 -2.68 -5.74
N ILE A 160 17.03 -2.51 -5.45
CA ILE A 160 17.56 -2.53 -4.09
C ILE A 160 17.98 -1.12 -3.73
N TYR A 161 17.52 -0.68 -2.56
CA TYR A 161 17.75 0.67 -2.06
C TYR A 161 19.25 0.86 -1.77
N HIS A 162 19.92 1.70 -2.57
CA HIS A 162 21.38 1.82 -2.56
C HIS A 162 21.88 3.10 -1.92
N PHE A 163 21.38 4.26 -2.37
CA PHE A 163 21.82 5.57 -1.90
C PHE A 163 20.64 6.41 -1.39
N PHE A 164 20.84 7.06 -0.25
CA PHE A 164 20.00 8.14 0.25
C PHE A 164 20.91 9.28 0.71
N ASN A 165 20.70 10.49 0.16
CA ASN A 165 21.52 11.67 0.43
C ASN A 165 23.04 11.42 0.34
N GLY A 166 23.48 10.68 -0.68
CA GLY A 166 24.90 10.40 -0.93
C GLY A 166 25.56 9.35 -0.02
N ALA A 167 24.81 8.76 0.91
CA ALA A 167 25.30 7.72 1.82
C ALA A 167 24.84 6.33 1.39
N ASP A 168 25.78 5.37 1.35
CA ASP A 168 25.49 3.95 1.14
C ASP A 168 24.58 3.45 2.26
N GLN A 169 23.47 2.82 1.87
CA GLN A 169 22.44 2.37 2.80
C GLN A 169 22.61 0.92 3.24
N ARG A 170 23.68 0.24 2.81
CA ARG A 170 23.95 -1.17 3.08
C ARG A 170 24.73 -1.37 4.38
N TYR A 171 24.63 -2.56 4.94
CA TYR A 171 25.53 -3.02 6.00
C TYR A 171 26.32 -4.20 5.50
N PHE A 172 27.64 -4.11 5.58
CA PHE A 172 28.56 -5.17 5.19
C PHE A 172 28.95 -6.01 6.40
N PHE A 173 28.99 -7.31 6.19
CA PHE A 173 29.41 -8.28 7.18
C PHE A 173 30.89 -8.66 7.00
N PRO A 174 31.55 -9.16 8.06
CA PRO A 174 32.95 -9.59 8.00
C PRO A 174 33.24 -10.67 6.95
N TRP A 175 32.24 -11.47 6.57
CA TRP A 175 32.35 -12.52 5.56
C TRP A 175 32.12 -12.03 4.12
N GLY A 176 32.04 -10.71 3.89
CA GLY A 176 31.87 -10.10 2.56
C GLY A 176 30.41 -10.00 2.09
N GLY A 177 29.45 -10.51 2.86
CA GLY A 177 28.01 -10.33 2.59
C GLY A 177 27.51 -8.92 2.91
N SER A 178 26.34 -8.56 2.40
CA SER A 178 25.62 -7.34 2.78
C SER A 178 24.14 -7.59 3.06
N ILE A 179 23.54 -6.77 3.93
CA ILE A 179 22.09 -6.61 4.03
C ILE A 179 21.69 -5.25 3.47
N ASP A 180 20.72 -5.32 2.57
CA ASP A 180 20.12 -4.19 1.89
C ASP A 180 18.60 -4.21 2.09
N ARG A 181 17.95 -3.06 1.96
CA ARG A 181 16.49 -2.96 2.04
C ARG A 181 15.90 -3.28 0.67
N ILE A 182 15.08 -4.32 0.58
CA ILE A 182 14.45 -4.66 -0.69
C ILE A 182 13.28 -3.71 -1.00
N CYS A 183 13.27 -3.16 -2.21
CA CYS A 183 12.10 -2.47 -2.77
C CYS A 183 11.32 -3.38 -3.73
N GLY A 184 11.92 -4.48 -4.19
CA GLY A 184 11.34 -5.32 -5.24
C GLY A 184 11.17 -4.51 -6.52
N MET A 185 9.97 -4.57 -7.11
CA MET A 185 9.66 -3.78 -8.30
C MET A 185 9.19 -2.36 -7.98
N PHE A 186 9.12 -1.96 -6.71
CA PHE A 186 8.49 -0.71 -6.29
C PHE A 186 9.50 0.40 -5.98
N ASP A 187 9.01 1.62 -5.83
CA ASP A 187 9.85 2.82 -5.61
C ASP A 187 10.62 2.79 -4.28
N GLU A 188 10.03 2.30 -3.19
CA GLU A 188 10.72 2.27 -1.90
C GLU A 188 10.33 1.06 -1.04
N PRO A 189 11.18 0.69 -0.05
CA PRO A 189 10.87 -0.42 0.85
C PRO A 189 9.59 -0.16 1.67
N GLY A 190 9.24 1.11 1.85
CA GLY A 190 7.96 1.56 2.41
C GLY A 190 6.74 0.97 1.72
N VAL A 191 6.77 0.83 0.38
CA VAL A 191 5.67 0.23 -0.41
C VAL A 191 5.51 -1.23 -0.04
N VAL A 192 6.61 -2.00 -0.14
CA VAL A 192 6.65 -3.44 0.16
C VAL A 192 6.13 -3.68 1.57
N GLY A 193 6.63 -2.91 2.53
CA GLY A 193 6.25 -3.07 3.93
C GLY A 193 4.78 -2.78 4.21
N THR A 194 4.24 -1.68 3.68
CA THR A 194 2.84 -1.29 3.90
C THR A 194 1.89 -2.30 3.25
N VAL A 195 2.11 -2.62 1.97
CA VAL A 195 1.28 -3.57 1.21
C VAL A 195 1.32 -4.95 1.85
N SER A 196 2.51 -5.44 2.23
CA SER A 196 2.66 -6.74 2.90
C SER A 196 1.96 -6.76 4.25
N GLY A 197 2.13 -5.72 5.06
CA GLY A 197 1.49 -5.58 6.37
C GLY A 197 -0.03 -5.60 6.27
N LEU A 198 -0.62 -4.81 5.36
CA LEU A 198 -2.07 -4.74 5.16
C LEU A 198 -2.63 -6.06 4.63
N ILE A 199 -1.98 -6.70 3.65
CA ILE A 199 -2.41 -8.00 3.13
C ILE A 199 -2.42 -9.04 4.24
N LEU A 200 -1.34 -9.13 5.03
CA LEU A 200 -1.25 -10.08 6.12
C LEU A 200 -2.23 -9.78 7.25
N ALA A 201 -2.47 -8.50 7.57
CA ALA A 201 -3.47 -8.09 8.56
C ALA A 201 -4.88 -8.52 8.13
N SER A 202 -5.24 -8.36 6.85
CA SER A 202 -6.52 -8.83 6.31
C SER A 202 -6.70 -10.35 6.40
N LYS A 203 -5.58 -11.10 6.43
CA LYS A 203 -5.51 -12.56 6.60
C LYS A 203 -5.13 -12.97 8.02
N GLY A 204 -5.09 -12.01 8.96
CA GLY A 204 -4.94 -12.26 10.39
C GLY A 204 -3.57 -12.80 10.78
N PHE A 205 -2.57 -12.54 9.94
CA PHE A 205 -1.21 -13.08 10.00
C PHE A 205 -1.21 -14.61 10.16
N SER A 206 -2.01 -15.31 9.35
CA SER A 206 -2.18 -16.77 9.47
C SER A 206 -0.94 -17.56 9.00
N LEU A 207 -0.23 -17.04 7.99
CA LEU A 207 0.94 -17.66 7.34
C LEU A 207 0.72 -19.11 6.87
N ARG A 208 -0.54 -19.48 6.62
CA ARG A 208 -0.91 -20.87 6.29
C ARG A 208 -0.56 -21.24 4.86
N ARG A 209 -0.67 -20.29 3.94
CA ARG A 209 -0.45 -20.49 2.49
C ARG A 209 0.94 -19.99 2.10
N SER A 210 1.56 -20.61 1.11
CA SER A 210 2.95 -20.28 0.71
C SER A 210 3.11 -18.81 0.30
N TYR A 211 2.15 -18.22 -0.41
CA TYR A 211 2.20 -16.81 -0.78
C TYR A 211 2.17 -15.87 0.44
N GLU A 212 1.55 -16.27 1.57
CA GLU A 212 1.55 -15.47 2.80
C GLU A 212 2.93 -15.47 3.45
N LYS A 213 3.64 -16.61 3.38
CA LYS A 213 5.02 -16.72 3.86
C LYS A 213 5.96 -15.85 3.02
N ILE A 214 5.81 -15.89 1.69
CA ILE A 214 6.60 -15.04 0.77
C ILE A 214 6.39 -13.56 1.11
N ILE A 215 5.14 -13.13 1.27
CA ILE A 215 4.81 -11.74 1.62
C ILE A 215 5.37 -11.34 3.00
N PHE A 216 5.34 -12.25 3.98
CA PHE A 216 5.92 -11.99 5.29
C PHE A 216 7.45 -11.83 5.25
N ILE A 217 8.13 -12.71 4.52
CA ILE A 217 9.59 -12.64 4.31
C ILE A 217 9.93 -11.33 3.60
N ALA A 218 9.25 -11.00 2.50
CA ALA A 218 9.49 -9.76 1.77
C ALA A 218 9.22 -8.51 2.62
N GLY A 219 8.12 -8.48 3.37
CA GLY A 219 7.80 -7.40 4.30
C GLY A 219 8.88 -7.20 5.36
N THR A 220 9.45 -8.30 5.89
CA THR A 220 10.55 -8.25 6.86
C THR A 220 11.84 -7.73 6.23
N LEU A 221 12.23 -8.28 5.08
CA LEU A 221 13.45 -7.91 4.34
C LEU A 221 13.39 -6.48 3.75
N SER A 222 12.20 -5.87 3.67
CA SER A 222 12.09 -4.45 3.31
C SER A 222 12.66 -3.53 4.39
N PHE A 223 12.85 -4.02 5.61
CA PHE A 223 13.20 -3.23 6.80
C PHE A 223 12.36 -1.95 6.88
N SER A 224 11.07 -2.06 6.57
CA SER A 224 10.17 -0.92 6.53
C SER A 224 9.53 -0.71 7.89
N PHE A 225 9.68 0.50 8.43
CA PHE A 225 9.00 0.91 9.66
C PHE A 225 7.48 0.66 9.60
N ALA A 226 6.85 0.89 8.44
CA ALA A 226 5.42 0.64 8.25
C ALA A 226 5.04 -0.83 8.48
N PHE A 227 5.85 -1.77 7.98
CA PHE A 227 5.60 -3.21 8.15
C PHE A 227 5.60 -3.61 9.63
N PHE A 228 6.67 -3.24 10.34
CA PHE A 228 6.81 -3.57 11.76
C PHE A 228 5.73 -2.90 12.59
N MET A 229 5.38 -1.64 12.32
CA MET A 229 4.28 -0.97 13.02
C MET A 229 2.93 -1.67 12.79
N ILE A 230 2.60 -2.08 11.56
CA ILE A 230 1.37 -2.83 11.27
C ILE A 230 1.38 -4.19 12.00
N LEU A 231 2.51 -4.90 11.98
CA LEU A 231 2.67 -6.17 12.70
C LEU A 231 2.47 -6.00 14.21
N LEU A 232 3.12 -5.00 14.81
CA LEU A 232 3.03 -4.70 16.23
C LEU A 232 1.62 -4.28 16.63
N LEU A 233 0.97 -3.39 15.87
CA LEU A 233 -0.42 -3.00 16.10
C LEU A 233 -1.37 -4.20 16.02
N PHE A 234 -1.20 -5.06 15.02
CA PHE A 234 -1.99 -6.27 14.89
C PHE A 234 -1.83 -7.20 16.10
N LEU A 235 -0.59 -7.41 16.56
CA LEU A 235 -0.28 -8.21 17.75
C LEU A 235 -0.85 -7.58 19.02
N ALA A 236 -0.68 -6.28 19.21
CA ALA A 236 -1.22 -5.54 20.36
C ALA A 236 -2.74 -5.66 20.46
N ILE A 237 -3.46 -5.55 19.33
CA ILE A 237 -4.93 -5.66 19.32
C ILE A 237 -5.40 -7.10 19.57
N LYS A 238 -4.72 -8.10 18.98
CA LYS A 238 -5.13 -9.52 19.10
C LYS A 238 -4.70 -10.16 20.42
N LYS A 239 -3.60 -9.69 20.98
CA LYS A 239 -2.89 -10.26 22.13
C LYS A 239 -2.48 -9.13 23.08
N TYR A 240 -3.45 -8.30 23.48
CA TYR A 240 -3.24 -7.12 24.34
C TYR A 240 -2.43 -7.39 25.62
N LYS A 241 -2.53 -8.61 26.19
CA LYS A 241 -1.72 -9.05 27.34
C LYS A 241 -0.20 -9.02 27.10
N TYR A 242 0.22 -9.07 25.83
CA TYR A 242 1.61 -9.05 25.42
C TYR A 242 2.08 -7.65 25.01
N ILE A 243 1.24 -6.61 25.14
CA ILE A 243 1.64 -5.24 24.78
C ILE A 243 2.81 -4.76 25.64
N LEU A 244 2.81 -5.10 26.93
CA LEU A 244 3.92 -4.78 27.85
C LEU A 244 5.19 -5.56 27.50
N VAL A 245 5.06 -6.80 27.03
CA VAL A 245 6.21 -7.60 26.56
C VAL A 245 6.77 -7.00 25.27
N ILE A 246 5.91 -6.57 24.35
CA ILE A 246 6.29 -5.89 23.11
C ILE A 246 7.00 -4.57 23.43
N LEU A 247 6.42 -3.73 24.29
CA LEU A 247 7.02 -2.47 24.72
C LEU A 247 8.34 -2.70 25.46
N GLY A 248 8.39 -3.67 26.37
CA GLY A 248 9.61 -4.08 27.06
C GLY A 248 10.69 -4.55 26.09
N THR A 249 10.33 -5.33 25.07
CA THR A 249 11.26 -5.77 24.02
C THR A 249 11.76 -4.59 23.20
N LEU A 250 10.89 -3.65 22.81
CA LEU A 250 11.30 -2.44 22.10
C LEU A 250 12.23 -1.56 22.94
N ILE A 251 11.93 -1.37 24.23
CA ILE A 251 12.80 -0.63 25.15
C ILE A 251 14.15 -1.33 25.29
N ILE A 252 14.18 -2.66 25.48
CA ILE A 252 15.42 -3.43 25.52
C ILE A 252 16.19 -3.25 24.21
N LEU A 253 15.54 -3.40 23.05
CA LEU A 253 16.17 -3.20 21.75
C LEU A 253 16.73 -1.79 21.60
N MET A 254 16.00 -0.74 21.99
CA MET A 254 16.48 0.64 21.92
C MET A 254 17.70 0.91 22.81
N ASN A 255 17.83 0.19 23.93
CA ASN A 255 18.95 0.38 24.86
C ASN A 255 20.14 -0.56 24.60
N THR A 256 19.92 -1.70 23.93
CA THR A 256 20.94 -2.75 23.73
C THR A 256 21.50 -2.79 22.32
N VAL A 257 20.72 -2.35 21.33
CA VAL A 257 21.16 -2.32 19.93
C VAL A 257 22.09 -1.11 19.75
N PRO A 258 23.36 -1.32 19.33
CA PRO A 258 24.30 -0.22 19.13
C PRO A 258 23.75 0.83 18.15
N LYS A 259 23.96 2.12 18.44
CA LYS A 259 23.39 3.22 17.61
C LYS A 259 23.96 3.23 16.18
N ASP A 260 25.17 2.73 16.01
CA ASP A 260 25.85 2.52 14.74
C ASP A 260 25.40 1.23 14.01
N SER A 261 24.59 0.39 14.65
CA SER A 261 24.10 -0.83 14.01
C SER A 261 23.10 -0.54 12.89
N TYR A 262 23.04 -1.48 11.94
CA TYR A 262 22.08 -1.42 10.84
C TYR A 262 20.63 -1.38 11.30
N VAL A 263 20.27 -2.21 12.28
CA VAL A 263 18.91 -2.28 12.81
C VAL A 263 18.51 -0.96 13.46
N TYR A 264 19.45 -0.32 14.18
CA TYR A 264 19.20 0.99 14.76
C TYR A 264 18.93 2.03 13.68
N SER A 265 19.87 2.22 12.76
CA SER A 265 19.78 3.27 11.74
C SER A 265 18.55 3.13 10.83
N LYS A 266 18.07 1.90 10.55
CA LYS A 266 16.94 1.69 9.62
C LYS A 266 15.58 1.59 10.30
N ILE A 267 15.52 1.09 11.54
CA ILE A 267 14.26 0.84 12.25
C ILE A 267 14.17 1.67 13.53
N LEU A 268 15.12 1.54 14.45
CA LEU A 268 14.97 2.08 15.81
C LEU A 268 15.21 3.60 15.90
N TYR A 269 16.01 4.18 15.00
CA TYR A 269 16.23 5.62 14.92
C TYR A 269 14.90 6.39 14.78
N ARG A 270 13.89 5.77 14.15
CA ARG A 270 12.54 6.35 14.03
C ARG A 270 11.73 6.37 15.33
N LEU A 271 12.24 5.78 16.40
CA LEU A 271 11.65 5.76 17.73
C LEU A 271 12.48 6.56 18.74
N ASP A 272 13.68 7.06 18.36
CA ASP A 272 14.54 7.83 19.25
C ASP A 272 13.87 9.16 19.61
N LEU A 273 13.94 9.53 20.88
CA LEU A 273 13.30 10.73 21.42
C LEU A 273 14.39 11.79 21.57
N GLY A 274 14.32 12.83 20.75
CA GLY A 274 15.15 14.01 20.86
C GLY A 274 14.66 14.96 21.94
N ASN A 275 15.27 16.15 21.98
CA ASN A 275 15.06 17.13 23.03
C ASN A 275 13.65 17.74 23.13
N ASN A 276 12.70 17.35 22.26
CA ASN A 276 11.25 17.66 22.36
C ASN A 276 10.37 16.92 21.32
N ASP A 277 10.98 16.26 20.32
CA ASP A 277 10.30 15.55 19.23
C ASP A 277 10.95 14.17 18.98
N ILE A 278 10.26 13.29 18.25
CA ILE A 278 10.84 12.02 17.78
C ILE A 278 11.88 12.32 16.70
N ASP A 279 13.16 12.01 16.92
CA ASP A 279 14.31 12.42 16.06
C ASP A 279 14.26 11.82 14.65
N GLY A 280 13.53 10.73 14.45
CA GLY A 280 13.27 10.16 13.13
C GLY A 280 11.92 10.56 12.51
N ASN A 281 11.28 11.61 12.99
CA ASN A 281 10.05 12.16 12.41
C ASN A 281 10.32 12.93 11.12
N ASN A 282 10.50 12.21 10.01
CA ASN A 282 10.61 12.82 8.67
C ASN A 282 9.23 13.15 8.05
N ARG A 283 8.17 13.28 8.86
CA ARG A 283 6.78 13.51 8.40
C ARG A 283 6.37 14.98 8.40
N GLY A 284 7.22 15.83 8.95
CA GLY A 284 7.23 17.28 8.78
C GLY A 284 8.68 17.76 8.96
N ASN A 285 9.13 18.69 8.14
CA ASN A 285 10.37 19.43 8.35
C ASN A 285 10.04 20.93 8.50
N ALA A 286 11.05 21.77 8.79
CA ALA A 286 10.83 23.20 8.97
C ALA A 286 10.11 23.84 7.76
N GLY A 287 10.48 23.42 6.54
CA GLY A 287 9.82 23.84 5.31
C GLY A 287 8.34 23.45 5.26
N PHE A 288 8.00 22.20 5.61
CA PHE A 288 6.62 21.75 5.66
C PHE A 288 5.79 22.51 6.70
N GLU A 289 6.35 22.77 7.89
CA GLU A 289 5.62 23.52 8.92
C GLU A 289 5.36 24.97 8.51
N GLN A 290 6.22 25.58 7.69
CA GLN A 290 5.92 26.86 7.05
C GLN A 290 4.73 26.76 6.09
N ILE A 291 4.75 25.80 5.15
CA ILE A 291 3.62 25.55 4.23
C ILE A 291 2.33 25.34 5.02
N TYR A 292 2.39 24.58 6.10
CA TYR A 292 1.23 24.24 6.90
C TYR A 292 0.69 25.44 7.69
N ARG A 293 1.55 26.37 8.13
CA ARG A 293 1.11 27.63 8.75
C ARG A 293 0.41 28.53 7.75
N GLU A 294 0.99 28.72 6.57
CA GLU A 294 0.37 29.50 5.48
C GLU A 294 -0.97 28.90 5.07
N PHE A 295 -1.01 27.58 4.86
CA PHE A 295 -2.23 26.84 4.54
C PHE A 295 -3.38 27.09 5.55
N LYS A 296 -3.07 27.22 6.84
CA LYS A 296 -4.08 27.55 7.86
C LYS A 296 -4.54 29.01 7.81
N GLN A 297 -3.67 29.92 7.40
CA GLN A 297 -3.97 31.35 7.31
C GLN A 297 -4.76 31.69 6.05
N ASP A 298 -4.47 31.03 4.92
CA ASP A 298 -5.06 31.30 3.60
C ASP A 298 -6.53 30.84 3.45
N GLY A 299 -7.12 30.20 4.46
CA GLY A 299 -8.54 29.81 4.48
C GLY A 299 -8.94 28.63 3.57
N ASN A 300 -8.03 28.11 2.74
CA ASN A 300 -8.29 27.00 1.81
C ASN A 300 -8.32 25.60 2.45
N ILE A 301 -8.60 25.50 3.75
CA ILE A 301 -8.49 24.25 4.54
C ILE A 301 -9.40 23.14 4.00
N LEU A 302 -10.59 23.50 3.50
CA LEU A 302 -11.59 22.53 3.05
C LEU A 302 -11.22 21.85 1.73
N LEU A 303 -10.68 22.60 0.76
CA LEU A 303 -10.43 22.15 -0.61
C LEU A 303 -8.95 21.92 -0.94
N GLY A 304 -8.03 22.42 -0.10
CA GLY A 304 -6.59 22.31 -0.32
C GLY A 304 -6.06 23.38 -1.28
N ILE A 305 -4.73 23.40 -1.43
CA ILE A 305 -3.99 24.32 -2.30
C ILE A 305 -3.57 23.69 -3.64
N LYS A 306 -3.94 22.42 -3.88
CA LYS A 306 -3.57 21.66 -5.09
C LYS A 306 -2.07 21.32 -5.16
N GLU A 307 -1.75 20.35 -6.01
CA GLU A 307 -0.43 19.71 -6.09
C GLU A 307 0.64 20.64 -6.65
N LYS A 308 0.32 21.43 -7.69
CA LYS A 308 1.27 22.36 -8.32
C LYS A 308 1.72 23.45 -7.34
N GLU A 309 0.79 24.04 -6.59
CA GLU A 309 1.12 25.06 -5.59
C GLU A 309 1.91 24.46 -4.42
N TYR A 310 1.50 23.28 -3.94
CA TYR A 310 2.26 22.56 -2.92
C TYR A 310 3.70 22.28 -3.36
N LEU A 311 3.92 21.78 -4.57
CA LEU A 311 5.26 21.48 -5.10
C LEU A 311 6.11 22.75 -5.25
N TYR A 312 5.51 23.87 -5.68
CA TYR A 312 6.18 25.15 -5.74
C TYR A 312 6.66 25.61 -4.35
N LYS A 313 5.77 25.62 -3.36
CA LYS A 313 6.11 25.98 -1.98
C LYS A 313 7.10 24.98 -1.35
N ALA A 314 6.95 23.69 -1.65
CA ALA A 314 7.84 22.65 -1.15
C ALA A 314 9.28 22.82 -1.67
N ASN A 315 9.44 23.18 -2.94
CA ASN A 315 10.76 23.52 -3.48
C ASN A 315 11.32 24.80 -2.83
N ALA A 316 10.49 25.85 -2.73
CA ALA A 316 10.91 27.14 -2.15
C ALA A 316 11.35 27.03 -0.67
N TYR A 317 10.69 26.17 0.11
CA TYR A 317 10.97 26.02 1.55
C TYR A 317 11.79 24.76 1.90
N GLY A 318 12.24 23.99 0.90
CA GLY A 318 13.00 22.75 1.13
C GLY A 318 12.19 21.67 1.87
N SER A 319 10.90 21.54 1.57
CA SER A 319 10.02 20.51 2.15
C SER A 319 10.11 19.20 1.37
N GLU A 320 10.47 18.12 2.07
CA GLU A 320 10.41 16.74 1.55
C GLU A 320 9.30 15.91 2.23
N ALA A 321 8.41 16.57 2.99
CA ALA A 321 7.45 15.90 3.84
C ALA A 321 6.37 15.16 3.02
N LEU A 322 6.22 13.87 3.32
CA LEU A 322 5.16 13.02 2.83
C LEU A 322 4.39 12.44 4.02
N SER A 323 3.24 13.01 4.33
CA SER A 323 2.37 12.55 5.43
C SER A 323 0.89 12.78 5.12
N TRP A 324 0.00 12.30 5.98
CA TRP A 324 -1.43 12.62 5.88
C TRP A 324 -1.70 14.14 5.88
N LYS A 325 -0.86 14.95 6.55
CA LYS A 325 -0.99 16.41 6.50
C LYS A 325 -0.71 16.93 5.09
N THR A 326 0.28 16.37 4.38
CA THR A 326 0.53 16.69 2.97
C THR A 326 -0.70 16.40 2.11
N PHE A 327 -1.37 15.28 2.34
CA PHE A 327 -2.62 14.95 1.63
C PHE A 327 -3.71 15.99 1.87
N VAL A 328 -3.90 16.42 3.13
CA VAL A 328 -4.88 17.45 3.50
C VAL A 328 -4.51 18.82 2.92
N VAL A 329 -3.23 19.19 2.91
CA VAL A 329 -2.77 20.44 2.29
C VAL A 329 -3.08 20.43 0.79
N ILE A 330 -2.80 19.33 0.08
CA ILE A 330 -3.02 19.23 -1.37
C ILE A 330 -4.51 19.16 -1.72
N ASN A 331 -5.26 18.28 -1.07
CA ASN A 331 -6.62 17.88 -1.50
C ASN A 331 -7.74 18.42 -0.60
N GLY A 332 -7.39 19.05 0.52
CA GLY A 332 -8.34 19.57 1.49
C GLY A 332 -8.85 18.56 2.52
N LEU A 333 -9.37 19.11 3.61
CA LEU A 333 -9.95 18.33 4.71
C LEU A 333 -11.24 17.61 4.29
N LEU A 334 -12.03 18.19 3.38
CA LEU A 334 -13.30 17.62 2.93
C LEU A 334 -13.09 16.24 2.31
N LEU A 335 -12.12 16.10 1.39
CA LEU A 335 -11.82 14.83 0.75
C LEU A 335 -11.35 13.80 1.78
N PHE A 336 -10.47 14.19 2.69
CA PHE A 336 -9.94 13.30 3.72
C PHE A 336 -11.04 12.72 4.63
N VAL A 337 -11.97 13.57 5.09
CA VAL A 337 -13.09 13.15 5.93
C VAL A 337 -14.05 12.24 5.15
N LEU A 338 -14.46 12.65 3.95
CA LEU A 338 -15.40 11.85 3.14
C LEU A 338 -14.80 10.50 2.74
N HIS A 339 -13.51 10.47 2.41
CA HIS A 339 -12.78 9.24 2.13
C HIS A 339 -12.78 8.32 3.36
N THR A 340 -12.40 8.84 4.53
CA THR A 340 -12.40 8.06 5.79
C THR A 340 -13.79 7.51 6.11
N LEU A 341 -14.84 8.33 5.99
CA LEU A 341 -16.22 7.93 6.21
C LEU A 341 -16.69 6.86 5.22
N TYR A 342 -16.29 6.95 3.94
CA TYR A 342 -16.61 5.95 2.93
C TYR A 342 -16.07 4.57 3.31
N PHE A 343 -14.80 4.48 3.70
CA PHE A 343 -14.16 3.24 4.13
C PHE A 343 -14.78 2.69 5.43
N MET A 344 -15.01 3.56 6.42
CA MET A 344 -15.69 3.18 7.66
C MET A 344 -17.11 2.65 7.39
N GLY A 345 -17.90 3.37 6.58
CA GLY A 345 -19.26 2.99 6.18
C GLY A 345 -19.31 1.60 5.55
N TYR A 346 -18.33 1.29 4.69
CA TYR A 346 -18.21 -0.02 4.10
C TYR A 346 -17.93 -1.12 5.13
N ALA A 347 -17.02 -0.87 6.08
CA ALA A 347 -16.72 -1.80 7.18
C ALA A 347 -17.92 -2.06 8.10
N PHE A 348 -18.74 -1.03 8.38
CA PHE A 348 -19.96 -1.14 9.18
C PHE A 348 -20.95 -2.18 8.63
N THR A 349 -20.98 -2.39 7.30
CA THR A 349 -21.90 -3.35 6.67
C THR A 349 -21.62 -4.81 7.06
N LEU A 350 -20.39 -5.16 7.43
CA LEU A 350 -19.99 -6.54 7.73
C LEU A 350 -20.04 -6.90 9.23
N LYS A 351 -20.21 -5.91 10.12
CA LYS A 351 -20.42 -6.07 11.57
C LYS A 351 -19.49 -7.08 12.28
N SER A 352 -18.25 -7.23 11.82
CA SER A 352 -17.31 -8.23 12.35
C SER A 352 -16.15 -7.56 13.08
N ARG A 353 -15.82 -8.03 14.29
CA ARG A 353 -14.66 -7.54 15.06
C ARG A 353 -13.36 -7.62 14.24
N LYS A 354 -13.17 -8.68 13.46
CA LYS A 354 -11.98 -8.84 12.61
C LYS A 354 -11.92 -7.80 11.49
N VAL A 355 -13.09 -7.48 10.91
CA VAL A 355 -13.21 -6.40 9.92
C VAL A 355 -12.80 -5.08 10.56
N TRP A 356 -13.32 -4.75 11.74
CA TRP A 356 -12.95 -3.53 12.46
C TRP A 356 -11.46 -3.43 12.80
N ILE A 357 -10.84 -4.53 13.25
CA ILE A 357 -9.40 -4.58 13.51
C ILE A 357 -8.62 -4.26 12.22
N PHE A 358 -8.97 -4.90 11.11
CA PHE A 358 -8.33 -4.64 9.82
C PHE A 358 -8.57 -3.21 9.34
N THR A 359 -9.80 -2.70 9.43
CA THR A 359 -10.14 -1.32 9.06
C THR A 359 -9.35 -0.29 9.87
N MET A 360 -9.20 -0.48 11.17
CA MET A 360 -8.38 0.42 12.00
C MET A 360 -6.90 0.39 11.59
N ILE A 361 -6.35 -0.80 11.34
CA ILE A 361 -4.96 -0.94 10.84
C ILE A 361 -4.81 -0.25 9.48
N TYR A 362 -5.77 -0.42 8.57
CA TYR A 362 -5.77 0.23 7.27
C TYR A 362 -5.79 1.76 7.39
N LEU A 363 -6.70 2.32 8.19
CA LEU A 363 -6.80 3.76 8.39
C LEU A 363 -5.56 4.34 9.08
N LEU A 364 -4.98 3.63 10.06
CA LEU A 364 -3.71 4.03 10.68
C LEU A 364 -2.55 3.98 9.69
N SER A 365 -2.61 3.13 8.65
CA SER A 365 -1.57 3.12 7.61
C SER A 365 -1.56 4.39 6.74
N ILE A 366 -2.71 5.07 6.61
CA ILE A 366 -2.84 6.36 5.90
C ILE A 366 -1.96 7.43 6.55
N TYR A 367 -1.80 7.37 7.88
CA TYR A 367 -0.88 8.25 8.61
C TYR A 367 0.56 8.19 8.04
N GLN A 368 1.03 6.98 7.69
CA GLN A 368 2.37 6.77 7.12
C GLN A 368 2.42 6.91 5.60
N ARG A 369 1.33 6.60 4.89
CA ARG A 369 1.28 6.49 3.43
C ARG A 369 -0.10 6.94 2.92
N PRO A 370 -0.27 8.22 2.56
CA PRO A 370 -1.56 8.74 2.08
C PRO A 370 -1.79 8.49 0.58
N TYR A 371 -1.48 7.28 0.09
CA TYR A 371 -1.67 6.88 -1.33
C TYR A 371 -2.91 5.98 -1.49
N ASP A 372 -3.96 6.29 -0.74
CA ASP A 372 -5.19 5.51 -0.64
C ASP A 372 -6.14 5.69 -1.84
N PHE A 373 -5.95 6.72 -2.67
CA PHE A 373 -6.67 6.93 -3.94
C PHE A 373 -6.08 6.15 -5.13
N THR A 374 -5.74 4.87 -4.93
CA THR A 374 -5.29 3.99 -6.02
C THR A 374 -6.08 2.68 -6.00
N LEU A 375 -6.22 2.04 -7.16
CA LEU A 375 -6.91 0.76 -7.26
C LEU A 375 -6.32 -0.30 -6.33
N SER A 376 -5.01 -0.30 -6.12
CA SER A 376 -4.34 -1.25 -5.22
C SER A 376 -4.84 -1.13 -3.79
N TYR A 377 -4.94 0.08 -3.24
CA TYR A 377 -5.33 0.29 -1.86
C TYR A 377 -6.84 0.08 -1.66
N TRP A 378 -7.67 0.49 -2.64
CA TRP A 378 -9.09 0.16 -2.65
C TRP A 378 -9.33 -1.35 -2.70
N LEU A 379 -8.56 -2.07 -3.52
CA LEU A 379 -8.63 -3.53 -3.60
C LEU A 379 -8.14 -4.20 -2.31
N ILE A 380 -7.06 -3.72 -1.71
CA ILE A 380 -6.57 -4.18 -0.39
C ILE A 380 -7.66 -4.01 0.66
N PHE A 381 -8.32 -2.86 0.71
CA PHE A 381 -9.38 -2.63 1.68
C PHE A 381 -10.60 -3.50 1.38
N MET A 382 -11.18 -3.36 0.19
CA MET A 382 -12.46 -3.96 -0.17
C MET A 382 -12.40 -5.49 -0.25
N GLY A 383 -11.29 -6.04 -0.73
CA GLY A 383 -11.02 -7.48 -0.67
C GLY A 383 -10.61 -7.93 0.74
N GLY A 384 -9.84 -7.10 1.45
CA GLY A 384 -9.31 -7.40 2.77
C GLY A 384 -10.38 -7.50 3.86
N ILE A 385 -11.40 -6.64 3.84
CA ILE A 385 -12.52 -6.73 4.79
C ILE A 385 -13.34 -8.02 4.56
N VAL A 386 -13.52 -8.45 3.31
CA VAL A 386 -14.23 -9.70 2.99
C VAL A 386 -13.39 -10.89 3.43
N ALA A 387 -12.08 -10.86 3.20
CA ALA A 387 -11.15 -11.87 3.69
C ALA A 387 -11.13 -11.94 5.24
N ALA A 388 -11.16 -10.79 5.91
CA ALA A 388 -11.21 -10.67 7.36
C ALA A 388 -12.51 -11.25 7.95
N ASN A 389 -13.62 -11.03 7.27
CA ASN A 389 -14.91 -11.60 7.63
C ASN A 389 -14.92 -13.13 7.47
N ASN A 390 -14.42 -13.63 6.34
CA ASN A 390 -14.45 -15.05 5.98
C ASN A 390 -13.48 -15.93 6.78
N MET A 391 -12.62 -15.37 7.64
CA MET A 391 -11.78 -16.15 8.56
C MET A 391 -12.56 -17.09 9.48
N ASN A 392 -13.87 -16.87 9.68
CA ASN A 392 -14.71 -17.76 10.47
C ASN A 392 -15.01 -19.07 9.74
N ILE A 393 -15.17 -19.04 8.41
CA ILE A 393 -15.58 -20.19 7.58
C ILE A 393 -14.43 -21.20 7.43
N PHE A 394 -13.18 -20.74 7.29
CA PHE A 394 -12.01 -21.64 7.21
C PHE A 394 -11.67 -22.31 8.56
N LYS A 395 -12.25 -21.86 9.67
CA LYS A 395 -12.15 -22.55 10.97
C LYS A 395 -13.25 -23.60 11.13
N SER A 396 -14.48 -23.34 10.68
CA SER A 396 -15.60 -24.31 10.77
C SER A 396 -15.42 -25.49 9.82
N ASN A 397 -15.04 -25.25 8.56
CA ASN A 397 -14.87 -26.35 7.59
C ASN A 397 -13.72 -27.31 7.96
N LYS A 398 -12.76 -26.86 8.78
CA LYS A 398 -11.66 -27.69 9.29
C LYS A 398 -12.00 -28.41 10.59
N LEU A 399 -13.04 -27.96 11.31
CA LEU A 399 -13.60 -28.68 12.45
C LEU A 399 -14.45 -29.85 11.94
N ASN A 400 -15.26 -29.60 10.92
CA ASN A 400 -16.12 -30.62 10.31
C ASN A 400 -15.30 -31.70 9.58
N ALA A 401 -14.26 -31.32 8.83
CA ALA A 401 -13.35 -32.28 8.18
C ALA A 401 -12.38 -33.01 9.15
N LYS A 402 -12.54 -32.83 10.46
CA LYS A 402 -11.85 -33.60 11.50
C LYS A 402 -12.80 -34.47 12.33
N ILE A 403 -14.10 -34.34 12.08
CA ILE A 403 -15.18 -35.05 12.76
C ILE A 403 -15.80 -36.10 11.83
N ASP A 404 -15.58 -35.97 10.51
CA ASP A 404 -15.66 -37.05 9.52
C ASP A 404 -14.29 -37.73 9.35
#